data_AF-A0A0L0C5A6-F1
#
_entry.id   AF-A0A0L0C5A6-F1
#
_cell.length_a   1.000
_cell.length_b   1.000
_cell.length_c   1.000
_cell.angle_alpha   90.00
_cell.angle_beta   90.00
_cell.angle_gamma   90.00
#
_symmetry.space_group_name_H-M   'P 1'
#
loop_
_entity.id
_entity.type
_entity.pdbx_description
1 polymer ?
#
loop_
_entity_poly.entity_id
_entity_poly.type
_entity_poly.pdbx_seq_one_letter_code
_entity_poly.pdbx_strand_id
1 'polypeptide(L)'
;MSDVRQSPVIALMNTVAYQGKTGRQQEKLADSFMNSAKDLLNKEQKPVISQKADFTGPLEDTFAPILNFVDPQTNTQASDNLSLQAYLTRITRVRLKLQQVVNAPDPQAMSQDFAQSILEGKNVDFAQTKDMGSLIAASFGQEWQSFGDSLLVEPMTQAWQQLLTPTAQGINSEWQNAIVNEWNSAFGGRYPLKETQSDISLPLMAQYLRPDNGRIQRFLETRLQGVLRKEGNHWVPNSTNAQGL
;
A
#
# COMPACT_ATOMS: atom_id res chain seq x y z
N MET A 1 -11.46 -7.15 11.55
CA MET A 1 -11.81 -6.36 10.36
C MET A 1 -12.12 -7.21 9.13
N SER A 2 -11.37 -8.27 8.80
CA SER A 2 -11.60 -9.03 7.56
C SER A 2 -12.35 -10.36 7.70
N ASP A 3 -12.71 -10.78 8.93
CA ASP A 3 -13.54 -11.97 9.14
C ASP A 3 -14.95 -11.73 8.60
N VAL A 4 -15.37 -12.52 7.60
CA VAL A 4 -16.64 -12.31 6.89
C VAL A 4 -17.86 -12.41 7.83
N ARG A 5 -17.79 -13.16 8.92
CA ARG A 5 -18.92 -13.39 9.83
C ARG A 5 -19.04 -12.33 10.92
N GLN A 6 -17.94 -11.68 11.29
CA GLN A 6 -17.88 -10.73 12.41
C GLN A 6 -17.19 -9.41 12.06
N SER A 7 -17.09 -9.09 10.77
CA SER A 7 -16.42 -7.86 10.34
C SER A 7 -17.28 -6.63 10.67
N PRO A 8 -16.77 -5.69 11.48
CA PRO A 8 -17.43 -4.40 11.67
C PRO A 8 -17.42 -3.57 10.38
N VAL A 9 -16.46 -3.81 9.48
CA VAL A 9 -16.39 -3.16 8.16
C VAL A 9 -17.55 -3.64 7.29
N ILE A 10 -17.79 -4.94 7.20
CA ILE A 10 -18.94 -5.47 6.45
C ILE A 10 -20.25 -4.95 7.03
N ALA A 11 -20.41 -4.97 8.35
CA ALA A 11 -21.61 -4.44 9.00
C ALA A 11 -21.85 -2.94 8.69
N LEU A 12 -20.78 -2.14 8.78
CA LEU A 12 -20.82 -0.71 8.42
C LEU A 12 -21.19 -0.52 6.95
N MET A 13 -20.49 -1.20 6.04
CA MET A 13 -20.71 -1.07 4.60
C MET A 13 -22.11 -1.53 4.18
N ASN A 14 -22.63 -2.60 4.78
CA ASN A 14 -24.01 -3.05 4.56
C ASN A 14 -25.03 -2.01 5.05
N THR A 15 -24.76 -1.37 6.19
CA THR A 15 -25.64 -0.32 6.74
C THR A 15 -25.64 0.91 5.84
N VAL A 16 -24.45 1.36 5.42
CA VAL A 16 -24.30 2.47 4.48
C VAL A 16 -24.99 2.15 3.16
N ALA A 17 -24.81 0.94 2.64
CA ALA A 17 -25.48 0.51 1.41
C ALA A 17 -27.01 0.46 1.57
N TYR A 18 -27.51 -0.06 2.68
CA TYR A 18 -28.95 -0.07 2.97
C TYR A 18 -29.54 1.34 3.01
N GLN A 19 -28.86 2.28 3.69
CA GLN A 19 -29.30 3.67 3.77
C GLN A 19 -29.16 4.41 2.44
N GLY A 20 -28.10 4.18 1.68
CA GLY A 20 -27.91 4.76 0.34
C GLY A 20 -28.98 4.32 -0.67
N LYS A 21 -29.59 3.14 -0.46
CA LYS A 21 -30.70 2.63 -1.27
C LYS A 21 -32.07 3.22 -0.85
N THR A 22 -32.15 4.08 0.16
CA THR A 22 -33.43 4.65 0.62
C THR A 22 -34.06 5.57 -0.42
N GLY A 23 -35.38 5.47 -0.57
CA GLY A 23 -36.13 6.25 -1.56
C GLY A 23 -35.92 5.79 -3.01
N ARG A 24 -35.19 4.68 -3.26
CA ARG A 24 -35.12 4.06 -4.59
C ARG A 24 -36.52 3.63 -5.04
N GLN A 25 -36.91 4.12 -6.20
CA GLN A 25 -38.08 3.63 -6.92
C GLN A 25 -37.57 2.68 -8.00
N GLN A 26 -38.15 1.48 -8.04
CA GLN A 26 -37.97 0.57 -9.16
C GLN A 26 -38.70 1.18 -10.36
N GLU A 27 -38.03 1.30 -11.51
CA GLU A 27 -38.69 1.83 -12.70
C GLU A 27 -39.96 1.00 -12.96
N LYS A 28 -41.12 1.65 -13.03
CA LYS A 28 -42.37 0.92 -13.23
C LYS A 28 -42.24 0.20 -14.56
N LEU A 29 -42.52 -1.10 -14.59
CA LEU A 29 -42.41 -1.92 -15.82
C LEU A 29 -43.09 -1.25 -17.03
N ALA A 30 -44.21 -0.56 -16.82
CA ALA A 30 -44.91 0.20 -17.84
C ALA A 30 -44.08 1.35 -18.47
N ASP A 31 -43.29 2.05 -17.66
CA ASP A 31 -42.41 3.13 -18.12
C ASP A 31 -41.20 2.57 -18.89
N SER A 32 -40.65 1.44 -18.44
CA SER A 32 -39.61 0.68 -19.15
C SER A 32 -40.06 0.23 -20.54
N PHE A 33 -41.29 -0.31 -20.66
CA PHE A 33 -41.87 -0.68 -21.96
C PHE A 33 -42.16 0.53 -22.85
N MET A 34 -42.67 1.63 -22.28
CA MET A 34 -42.94 2.87 -23.01
C MET A 34 -41.65 3.52 -23.54
N ASN A 35 -40.58 3.54 -22.73
CA ASN A 35 -39.27 4.06 -23.11
C ASN A 35 -38.62 3.16 -24.17
N SER A 36 -38.67 1.83 -23.99
CA SER A 36 -38.19 0.87 -25.00
C SER A 36 -38.93 1.01 -26.34
N ALA A 37 -40.24 1.22 -26.32
CA ALA A 37 -41.01 1.47 -27.53
C ALA A 37 -40.61 2.81 -28.19
N LYS A 38 -40.45 3.87 -27.41
CA LYS A 38 -39.97 5.17 -27.92
C LYS A 38 -38.58 5.06 -28.55
N ASP A 39 -37.65 4.35 -27.92
CA ASP A 39 -36.29 4.15 -28.44
C ASP A 39 -36.27 3.29 -29.71
N LEU A 40 -37.17 2.31 -29.84
CA LEU A 40 -37.35 1.54 -31.07
C LEU A 40 -37.94 2.36 -32.22
N LEU A 41 -38.77 3.36 -31.90
CA LEU A 41 -39.34 4.29 -32.87
C LEU A 41 -38.36 5.40 -33.27
N ASN A 42 -37.46 5.82 -32.38
CA ASN A 42 -36.42 6.84 -32.61
C ASN A 42 -35.12 6.21 -33.14
N LYS A 43 -35.22 5.49 -34.24
CA LYS A 43 -34.15 4.68 -34.83
C LYS A 43 -33.05 5.52 -35.48
N GLU A 44 -32.21 6.17 -34.67
CA GLU A 44 -30.86 6.61 -35.04
C GLU A 44 -29.87 6.16 -33.94
N GLN A 45 -29.28 4.98 -34.18
CA GLN A 45 -27.99 4.51 -33.67
C GLN A 45 -27.64 4.84 -32.20
N LYS A 46 -28.42 4.35 -31.24
CA LYS A 46 -27.95 4.19 -29.85
C LYS A 46 -28.11 2.74 -29.39
N PRO A 47 -27.19 2.22 -28.55
CA PRO A 47 -27.19 0.83 -28.14
C PRO A 47 -28.52 0.46 -27.48
N VAL A 48 -29.10 -0.66 -27.93
CA VAL A 48 -30.45 -1.17 -27.63
C VAL A 48 -30.63 -1.65 -26.17
N ILE A 49 -29.62 -1.43 -25.32
CA ILE A 49 -29.66 -1.78 -23.90
C ILE A 49 -29.30 -0.51 -23.13
N SER A 50 -30.30 0.12 -22.53
CA SER A 50 -30.09 1.18 -21.55
C SER A 50 -29.22 0.64 -20.42
N GLN A 51 -27.96 1.09 -20.33
CA GLN A 51 -27.03 0.80 -19.24
C GLN A 51 -27.32 1.64 -17.97
N LYS A 52 -28.53 2.20 -17.85
CA LYS A 52 -28.95 2.89 -16.64
C LYS A 52 -29.46 1.87 -15.65
N ALA A 53 -29.09 2.04 -14.38
CA ALA A 53 -29.58 1.21 -13.29
C ALA A 53 -31.11 1.20 -13.29
N ASP A 54 -31.71 0.02 -13.11
CA ASP A 54 -33.17 -0.22 -13.04
C ASP A 54 -33.87 0.50 -11.86
N PHE A 55 -33.15 1.38 -11.16
CA PHE A 55 -33.57 2.07 -9.95
C PHE A 55 -33.08 3.52 -9.98
N THR A 56 -33.98 4.44 -9.61
CA THR A 56 -33.65 5.86 -9.40
C THR A 56 -34.04 6.26 -7.99
N GLY A 57 -33.18 6.98 -7.28
CA GLY A 57 -33.44 7.46 -5.93
C GLY A 57 -32.73 8.78 -5.63
N PRO A 58 -33.23 9.58 -4.67
CA PRO A 58 -32.67 10.90 -4.36
C PRO A 58 -31.24 10.86 -3.80
N LEU A 59 -30.78 9.70 -3.32
CA LEU A 59 -29.43 9.49 -2.79
C LEU A 59 -28.53 8.70 -3.74
N GLU A 60 -29.04 8.30 -4.90
CA GLU A 60 -28.36 7.36 -5.80
C GLU A 60 -27.01 7.91 -6.24
N ASP A 61 -26.97 9.16 -6.72
CA ASP A 61 -25.74 9.77 -7.21
C ASP A 61 -24.67 9.93 -6.11
N THR A 62 -25.09 10.28 -4.89
CA THR A 62 -24.18 10.48 -3.74
C THR A 62 -23.59 9.17 -3.24
N PHE A 63 -24.36 8.07 -3.27
CA PHE A 63 -23.93 6.77 -2.72
C PHE A 63 -23.48 5.77 -3.79
N ALA A 64 -23.70 6.05 -5.07
CA ALA A 64 -23.36 5.15 -6.18
C ALA A 64 -21.94 4.57 -6.10
N PRO A 65 -20.87 5.35 -5.81
CA PRO A 65 -19.52 4.80 -5.70
C PRO A 65 -19.37 3.74 -4.61
N ILE A 66 -19.97 3.98 -3.44
CA ILE A 66 -19.96 3.04 -2.31
C ILE A 66 -20.83 1.82 -2.61
N LEU A 67 -21.98 2.02 -3.25
CA LEU A 67 -22.89 0.93 -3.62
C LEU A 67 -22.23 -0.01 -4.63
N ASN A 68 -21.52 0.54 -5.63
CA ASN A 68 -20.75 -0.24 -6.59
C ASN A 68 -19.58 -1.00 -5.96
N PHE A 69 -19.02 -0.49 -4.86
CA PHE A 69 -17.96 -1.16 -4.11
C PHE A 69 -18.47 -2.35 -3.30
N VAL A 70 -19.63 -2.18 -2.65
CA VAL A 70 -20.25 -3.23 -1.81
C VAL A 70 -20.92 -4.31 -2.66
N ASP A 71 -21.60 -3.90 -3.72
CA ASP A 71 -22.48 -4.72 -4.55
C ASP A 71 -22.25 -4.35 -6.03
N PRO A 72 -21.10 -4.76 -6.61
CA PRO A 72 -20.75 -4.43 -7.99
C PRO A 72 -21.80 -5.03 -8.94
N GLN A 73 -22.39 -4.17 -9.78
CA GLN A 73 -23.33 -4.60 -10.81
C GLN A 73 -22.62 -5.54 -11.80
N THR A 74 -23.25 -6.67 -12.15
CA THR A 74 -22.68 -7.77 -12.95
C THR A 74 -22.23 -7.41 -14.37
N ASN A 75 -22.54 -6.20 -14.87
CA ASN A 75 -22.24 -5.78 -16.24
C ASN A 75 -21.00 -4.88 -16.40
N THR A 76 -20.28 -4.56 -15.33
CA THR A 76 -19.02 -3.81 -15.44
C THR A 76 -17.82 -4.76 -15.40
N GLN A 77 -17.32 -5.17 -16.57
CA GLN A 77 -16.11 -6.01 -16.69
C GLN A 77 -14.82 -5.39 -16.07
N ALA A 78 -14.89 -4.15 -15.57
CA ALA A 78 -13.80 -3.44 -14.90
C ALA A 78 -13.84 -3.52 -13.36
N SER A 79 -14.90 -4.04 -12.72
CA SER A 79 -15.15 -3.85 -11.28
C SER A 79 -14.78 -5.02 -10.36
N ASP A 80 -14.55 -6.24 -10.85
CA ASP A 80 -14.32 -7.42 -9.99
C ASP A 80 -13.11 -7.25 -9.06
N ASN A 81 -12.08 -6.55 -9.54
CA ASN A 81 -10.85 -6.29 -8.79
C ASN A 81 -10.96 -5.14 -7.78
N LEU A 82 -12.04 -4.36 -7.78
CA LEU A 82 -12.23 -3.22 -6.87
C LEU A 82 -13.34 -3.46 -5.85
N SER A 83 -13.93 -4.66 -5.77
CA SER A 83 -15.00 -4.97 -4.84
C SER A 83 -14.55 -5.07 -3.36
N LEU A 84 -15.50 -4.88 -2.44
CA LEU A 84 -15.28 -5.06 -1.00
C LEU A 84 -14.76 -6.46 -0.67
N GLN A 85 -15.31 -7.50 -1.32
CA GLN A 85 -14.88 -8.88 -1.10
C GLN A 85 -13.43 -9.10 -1.56
N ALA A 86 -13.07 -8.57 -2.73
CA ALA A 86 -11.70 -8.64 -3.24
C ALA A 86 -10.71 -7.95 -2.29
N TYR A 87 -11.06 -6.75 -1.81
CA TYR A 87 -10.27 -6.01 -0.83
C TYR A 87 -10.08 -6.78 0.48
N LEU A 88 -11.16 -7.27 1.09
CA LEU A 88 -11.09 -8.01 2.36
C LEU A 88 -10.29 -9.32 2.23
N THR A 89 -10.35 -9.97 1.07
CA THR A 89 -9.52 -11.15 0.77
C THR A 89 -8.04 -10.80 0.77
N ARG A 90 -7.64 -9.70 0.11
CA ARG A 90 -6.25 -9.23 0.12
C ARG A 90 -5.77 -8.83 1.51
N ILE A 91 -6.59 -8.10 2.26
CA ILE A 91 -6.30 -7.74 3.66
C ILE A 91 -6.09 -8.98 4.52
N THR A 92 -6.90 -10.03 4.32
CA THR A 92 -6.72 -11.29 5.04
C THR A 92 -5.39 -11.96 4.72
N ARG A 93 -4.96 -11.97 3.45
CA ARG A 93 -3.64 -12.49 3.06
C ARG A 93 -2.50 -11.72 3.72
N VAL A 94 -2.56 -10.38 3.72
CA VAL A 94 -1.58 -9.53 4.39
C VAL A 94 -1.53 -9.83 5.89
N ARG A 95 -2.70 -9.92 6.55
CA ARG A 95 -2.78 -10.26 7.97
C ARG A 95 -2.14 -11.61 8.28
N LEU A 96 -2.40 -12.63 7.46
CA LEU A 96 -1.82 -13.96 7.65
C LEU A 96 -0.29 -13.94 7.50
N LYS A 97 0.24 -13.20 6.51
CA LYS A 97 1.69 -12.99 6.37
C LYS A 97 2.29 -12.30 7.60
N LEU A 98 1.67 -11.23 8.09
CA LEU A 98 2.13 -10.53 9.31
C LEU A 98 2.07 -11.45 10.55
N GLN A 99 1.05 -12.31 10.65
CA GLN A 99 0.98 -13.29 11.73
C GLN A 99 2.09 -14.34 11.63
N GLN A 100 2.50 -14.76 10.44
CA GLN A 100 3.65 -15.65 10.26
C GLN A 100 4.95 -14.99 10.74
N VAL A 101 5.12 -13.69 10.49
CA VAL A 101 6.28 -12.92 10.99
C VAL A 101 6.29 -12.89 12.52
N VAL A 102 5.16 -12.53 13.14
CA VAL A 102 5.06 -12.41 14.62
C VAL A 102 5.24 -13.75 15.32
N ASN A 103 4.78 -14.85 14.72
CA ASN A 103 4.87 -16.20 15.29
C ASN A 103 6.12 -16.97 14.85
N ALA A 104 7.06 -16.33 14.15
CA ALA A 104 8.29 -16.98 13.73
C ALA A 104 9.20 -17.32 14.93
N PRO A 105 10.10 -18.32 14.80
CA PRO A 105 11.08 -18.63 15.84
C PRO A 105 11.99 -17.44 16.20
N ASP A 106 12.30 -16.60 15.21
CA ASP A 106 12.95 -15.31 15.37
C ASP A 106 12.10 -14.20 14.70
N PRO A 107 11.18 -13.57 15.46
CA PRO A 107 10.30 -12.53 14.93
C PRO A 107 11.06 -11.29 14.46
N GLN A 108 12.23 -10.99 15.05
CA GLN A 108 12.98 -9.78 14.70
C GLN A 108 13.65 -9.95 13.34
N ALA A 109 14.36 -11.06 13.13
CA ALA A 109 14.97 -11.37 11.83
C ALA A 109 13.91 -11.46 10.72
N MET A 110 12.82 -12.18 10.98
CA MET A 110 11.74 -12.32 10.00
C MET A 110 11.04 -10.99 9.68
N SER A 111 10.91 -10.08 10.65
CA SER A 111 10.36 -8.73 10.42
C SER A 111 11.26 -7.90 9.52
N GLN A 112 12.58 -7.97 9.73
CA GLN A 112 13.56 -7.27 8.91
C GLN A 112 13.54 -7.78 7.47
N ASP A 113 13.57 -9.10 7.27
CA ASP A 113 13.50 -9.71 5.95
C ASP A 113 12.21 -9.34 5.22
N PHE A 114 11.07 -9.35 5.92
CA PHE A 114 9.79 -8.98 5.36
C PHE A 114 9.74 -7.50 4.95
N ALA A 115 10.24 -6.60 5.80
CA ALA A 115 10.33 -5.17 5.51
C ALA A 115 11.29 -4.87 4.35
N GLN A 116 12.47 -5.49 4.33
CA GLN A 116 13.42 -5.38 3.21
C GLN A 116 12.79 -5.86 1.91
N SER A 117 12.09 -7.01 1.93
CA SER A 117 11.38 -7.53 0.76
C SER A 117 10.32 -6.56 0.22
N ILE A 118 9.61 -5.83 1.09
CA ILE A 118 8.66 -4.78 0.67
C ILE A 118 9.41 -3.58 0.08
N LEU A 119 10.45 -3.09 0.76
CA LEU A 119 11.24 -1.93 0.32
C LEU A 119 11.95 -2.17 -1.03
N GLU A 120 12.37 -3.40 -1.29
CA GLU A 120 12.96 -3.83 -2.56
C GLU A 120 11.93 -4.07 -3.66
N GLY A 121 10.63 -4.04 -3.33
CA GLY A 121 9.55 -4.34 -4.27
C GLY A 121 9.35 -5.84 -4.56
N LYS A 122 10.00 -6.74 -3.80
CA LYS A 122 9.87 -8.19 -3.94
C LYS A 122 8.57 -8.72 -3.32
N ASN A 123 8.08 -8.14 -2.22
CA ASN A 123 6.82 -8.54 -1.59
C ASN A 123 5.65 -7.71 -2.12
N VAL A 124 5.19 -8.10 -3.30
CA VAL A 124 4.23 -7.33 -4.09
C VAL A 124 2.84 -7.28 -3.43
N ASP A 125 2.48 -8.25 -2.59
CA ASP A 125 1.14 -8.34 -2.00
C ASP A 125 0.81 -7.19 -1.05
N PHE A 126 1.76 -6.76 -0.21
CA PHE A 126 1.51 -5.68 0.74
C PHE A 126 1.32 -4.35 0.01
N ALA A 127 2.28 -4.01 -0.87
CA ALA A 127 2.23 -2.80 -1.69
C ALA A 127 0.98 -2.76 -2.57
N GLN A 128 0.67 -3.84 -3.31
CA GLN A 128 -0.53 -3.90 -4.14
C GLN A 128 -1.83 -3.79 -3.34
N THR A 129 -1.87 -4.29 -2.11
CA THR A 129 -3.09 -4.17 -1.28
C THR A 129 -3.30 -2.72 -0.83
N LYS A 130 -2.22 -2.01 -0.47
CA LYS A 130 -2.26 -0.58 -0.18
C LYS A 130 -2.65 0.24 -1.42
N ASP A 131 -2.07 -0.07 -2.58
CA ASP A 131 -2.39 0.60 -3.84
C ASP A 131 -3.84 0.36 -4.24
N MET A 132 -4.33 -0.88 -4.13
CA MET A 132 -5.73 -1.21 -4.36
C MET A 132 -6.66 -0.43 -3.41
N GLY A 133 -6.34 -0.35 -2.11
CA GLY A 133 -7.10 0.44 -1.16
C GLY A 133 -7.15 1.92 -1.54
N SER A 134 -6.02 2.48 -1.99
CA SER A 134 -5.90 3.87 -2.44
C SER A 134 -6.70 4.14 -3.71
N LEU A 135 -6.69 3.19 -4.66
CA LEU A 135 -7.49 3.26 -5.89
C LEU A 135 -8.99 3.21 -5.59
N ILE A 136 -9.42 2.33 -4.67
CA ILE A 136 -10.83 2.27 -4.25
C ILE A 136 -11.22 3.57 -3.55
N ALA A 137 -10.43 4.07 -2.60
CA ALA A 137 -10.70 5.32 -1.90
C ALA A 137 -10.83 6.50 -2.86
N ALA A 138 -9.92 6.61 -3.83
CA ALA A 138 -9.98 7.63 -4.89
C ALA A 138 -11.24 7.47 -5.78
N SER A 139 -11.67 6.23 -6.04
CA SER A 139 -12.87 5.95 -6.83
C SER A 139 -14.17 6.40 -6.16
N PHE A 140 -14.17 6.66 -4.85
CA PHE A 140 -15.35 7.14 -4.14
C PHE A 140 -15.70 8.61 -4.42
N GLY A 141 -14.78 9.38 -5.01
CA GLY A 141 -14.96 10.82 -5.21
C GLY A 141 -14.52 11.65 -3.99
N GLN A 142 -14.46 12.97 -4.17
CA GLN A 142 -13.91 13.89 -3.17
C GLN A 142 -14.72 13.90 -1.87
N GLU A 143 -16.04 13.73 -1.97
CA GLU A 143 -16.98 13.74 -0.85
C GLU A 143 -16.75 12.57 0.12
N TRP A 144 -16.27 11.43 -0.40
CA TRP A 144 -16.06 10.19 0.34
C TRP A 144 -14.59 9.83 0.49
N GLN A 145 -13.67 10.65 -0.01
CA GLN A 145 -12.25 10.34 -0.02
C GLN A 145 -11.70 10.10 1.39
N SER A 146 -12.01 10.96 2.36
CA SER A 146 -11.55 10.78 3.74
C SER A 146 -12.08 9.51 4.38
N PHE A 147 -13.33 9.15 4.10
CA PHE A 147 -13.92 7.87 4.52
C PHE A 147 -13.19 6.68 3.89
N GLY A 148 -12.91 6.75 2.58
CA GLY A 148 -12.14 5.75 1.86
C GLY A 148 -10.73 5.60 2.42
N ASP A 149 -10.02 6.71 2.65
CA ASP A 149 -8.65 6.71 3.18
C ASP A 149 -8.59 6.07 4.57
N SER A 150 -9.44 6.48 5.50
CA SER A 150 -9.47 5.93 6.85
C SER A 150 -9.86 4.45 6.89
N LEU A 151 -10.74 3.99 5.99
CA LEU A 151 -11.21 2.61 5.99
C LEU A 151 -10.28 1.66 5.21
N LEU A 152 -9.68 2.14 4.12
CA LEU A 152 -9.02 1.31 3.11
C LEU A 152 -7.51 1.51 3.01
N VAL A 153 -6.98 2.64 3.48
CA VAL A 153 -5.55 2.98 3.33
C VAL A 153 -4.85 3.06 4.69
N GLU A 154 -5.47 3.71 5.66
CA GLU A 154 -4.89 3.93 6.98
C GLU A 154 -4.51 2.63 7.72
N PRO A 155 -5.33 1.56 7.74
CA PRO A 155 -4.96 0.33 8.44
C PRO A 155 -3.69 -0.33 7.87
N MET A 156 -3.49 -0.23 6.56
CA MET A 156 -2.27 -0.72 5.89
C MET A 156 -1.07 0.16 6.25
N THR A 157 -1.26 1.48 6.27
CA THR A 157 -0.22 2.43 6.69
C THR A 157 0.22 2.22 8.14
N GLN A 158 -0.73 1.98 9.05
CA GLN A 158 -0.44 1.68 10.45
C GLN A 158 0.31 0.35 10.59
N ALA A 159 -0.11 -0.70 9.88
CA ALA A 159 0.59 -1.99 9.88
C ALA A 159 2.04 -1.85 9.38
N TRP A 160 2.27 -1.02 8.36
CA TRP A 160 3.59 -0.72 7.84
C TRP A 160 4.49 -0.01 8.87
N GLN A 161 3.98 1.02 9.54
CA GLN A 161 4.74 1.76 10.56
C GLN A 161 5.13 0.88 11.75
N GLN A 162 4.24 0.00 12.19
CA GLN A 162 4.51 -0.94 13.28
C GLN A 162 5.61 -1.94 12.91
N LEU A 163 5.68 -2.35 11.64
CA LEU A 163 6.74 -3.23 11.14
C LEU A 163 8.08 -2.50 10.96
N LEU A 164 8.05 -1.25 10.47
CA LEU A 164 9.26 -0.49 10.15
C LEU A 164 10.06 -0.08 11.39
N THR A 165 9.40 0.32 12.46
CA THR A 165 10.07 0.85 13.66
C THR A 165 11.15 -0.10 14.23
N PRO A 166 10.86 -1.37 14.55
CA PRO A 166 11.88 -2.31 15.03
C PRO A 166 12.89 -2.69 13.94
N THR A 167 12.48 -2.72 12.67
CA THR A 167 13.38 -2.99 11.54
C THR A 167 14.46 -1.92 11.41
N ALA A 168 14.07 -0.64 11.47
CA ALA A 168 14.99 0.49 11.41
C ALA A 168 15.98 0.46 12.59
N GLN A 169 15.52 0.14 13.80
CA GLN A 169 16.39 -0.05 14.97
C GLN A 169 17.40 -1.20 14.78
N GLY A 170 16.97 -2.29 14.17
CA GLY A 170 17.83 -3.42 13.80
C GLY A 170 18.93 -2.99 12.83
N ILE A 171 18.56 -2.33 11.73
CA ILE A 171 19.51 -1.80 10.74
C ILE A 171 20.49 -0.81 11.38
N ASN A 172 20.01 0.07 12.27
CA ASN A 172 20.88 1.00 13.00
C ASN A 172 21.91 0.28 13.88
N SER A 173 21.48 -0.77 14.59
CA SER A 173 22.37 -1.60 15.40
C SER A 173 23.42 -2.31 14.53
N GLU A 174 23.00 -2.85 13.39
CA GLU A 174 23.93 -3.48 12.44
C GLU A 174 24.92 -2.47 11.85
N TRP A 175 24.47 -1.29 11.44
CA TRP A 175 25.33 -0.22 10.94
C TRP A 175 26.37 0.20 11.98
N GLN A 176 25.92 0.36 13.23
CA GLN A 176 26.78 0.78 14.31
C GLN A 176 27.88 -0.25 14.59
N ASN A 177 27.53 -1.53 14.62
CA ASN A 177 28.48 -2.61 14.87
C ASN A 177 29.39 -2.89 13.67
N ALA A 178 28.84 -2.98 12.46
CA ALA A 178 29.57 -3.40 11.27
C ALA A 178 30.47 -2.29 10.71
N ILE A 179 30.10 -1.01 10.91
CA ILE A 179 30.77 0.12 10.29
C ILE A 179 31.27 1.12 11.32
N VAL A 180 30.37 1.69 12.14
CA VAL A 180 30.73 2.86 12.97
C VAL A 180 31.75 2.52 14.05
N ASN A 181 31.55 1.44 14.80
CA ASN A 181 32.42 1.05 15.91
C ASN A 181 33.83 0.69 15.41
N GLU A 182 33.90 -0.12 14.36
CA GLU A 182 35.17 -0.51 13.72
C GLU A 182 35.89 0.68 13.08
N TRP A 183 35.15 1.57 12.42
CA TRP A 183 35.69 2.82 11.87
C TRP A 183 36.29 3.70 12.97
N ASN A 184 35.56 3.93 14.05
CA ASN A 184 36.02 4.76 15.17
C ASN A 184 37.24 4.16 15.85
N SER A 185 37.28 2.84 16.02
CA SER A 185 38.45 2.12 16.55
C SER A 185 39.69 2.30 15.66
N ALA A 186 39.51 2.15 14.34
CA ALA A 186 40.61 2.27 13.39
C ALA A 186 41.13 3.71 13.21
N PHE A 187 40.23 4.69 13.16
CA PHE A 187 40.53 6.04 12.66
C PHE A 187 40.22 7.19 13.64
N GLY A 188 39.37 6.99 14.64
CA GLY A 188 38.78 8.08 15.44
C GLY A 188 39.76 8.90 16.31
N GLY A 189 41.00 8.43 16.47
CA GLY A 189 42.07 9.12 17.20
C GLY A 189 43.22 9.65 16.31
N ARG A 190 43.06 9.62 14.98
CA ARG A 190 44.17 9.79 14.02
C ARG A 190 43.95 10.97 13.08
N TYR A 191 45.03 11.58 12.60
CA TYR A 191 44.99 12.58 11.53
C TYR A 191 44.56 11.92 10.21
N PRO A 192 43.68 12.55 9.40
CA PRO A 192 43.18 13.92 9.50
C PRO A 192 41.86 14.09 10.30
N LEU A 193 41.31 13.02 10.88
CA LEU A 193 40.02 13.11 11.59
C LEU A 193 40.14 13.77 12.96
N LYS A 194 41.31 13.66 13.59
CA LYS A 194 41.70 14.43 14.77
C LYS A 194 43.10 14.99 14.60
N GLU A 195 43.36 16.13 15.22
CA GLU A 195 44.68 16.75 15.26
C GLU A 195 45.62 15.97 16.19
N THR A 196 46.21 14.89 15.67
CA THR A 196 47.18 14.04 16.39
C THR A 196 48.37 13.73 15.49
N GLN A 197 49.47 13.26 16.08
CA GLN A 197 50.69 12.89 15.33
C GLN A 197 50.58 11.54 14.58
N SER A 198 49.51 10.78 14.83
CA SER A 198 49.32 9.46 14.23
C SER A 198 48.39 9.57 13.04
N ASP A 199 48.88 9.20 11.85
CA ASP A 199 48.08 9.21 10.62
C ASP A 199 47.16 7.97 10.51
N ILE A 200 46.07 8.13 9.78
CA ILE A 200 45.25 7.01 9.31
C ILE A 200 46.01 6.12 8.32
N SER A 201 45.70 4.83 8.35
CA SER A 201 46.16 3.91 7.28
C SER A 201 45.35 4.15 6.01
N LEU A 202 45.96 4.74 4.99
CA LEU A 202 45.33 4.93 3.67
C LEU A 202 44.87 3.60 3.03
N PRO A 203 45.65 2.49 3.08
CA PRO A 203 45.17 1.20 2.59
C PRO A 203 43.93 0.70 3.31
N LEU A 204 43.82 0.92 4.63
CA LEU A 204 42.64 0.53 5.40
C LEU A 204 41.44 1.44 5.07
N MET A 205 41.66 2.75 4.98
CA MET A 205 40.64 3.72 4.56
C MET A 205 40.06 3.37 3.19
N ALA A 206 40.92 2.98 2.24
CA ALA A 206 40.51 2.54 0.91
C ALA A 206 39.61 1.30 0.94
N GLN A 207 39.74 0.40 1.93
CA GLN A 207 38.85 -0.76 2.06
C GLN A 207 37.44 -0.37 2.51
N TYR A 208 37.27 0.75 3.21
CA TYR A 208 35.95 1.26 3.60
C TYR A 208 35.28 2.06 2.49
N LEU A 209 36.05 2.95 1.85
CA LEU A 209 35.52 3.98 0.94
C LEU A 209 35.50 3.59 -0.55
N ARG A 210 35.99 2.40 -0.93
CA ARG A 210 36.07 2.04 -2.36
C ARG A 210 34.69 2.15 -3.04
N PRO A 211 34.58 2.85 -4.19
CA PRO A 211 33.30 3.12 -4.86
C PRO A 211 32.58 1.92 -5.49
N ASP A 212 33.13 0.72 -5.44
CA ASP A 212 32.50 -0.47 -6.02
C ASP A 212 32.35 -1.60 -5.01
N ASN A 213 33.23 -1.67 -4.01
CA ASN A 213 33.25 -2.77 -3.05
C ASN A 213 33.70 -2.37 -1.65
N GLY A 214 33.68 -1.08 -1.32
CA GLY A 214 34.01 -0.62 0.03
C GLY A 214 33.08 -1.24 1.06
N ARG A 215 33.53 -1.38 2.31
CA ARG A 215 32.69 -1.91 3.40
C ARG A 215 31.39 -1.12 3.55
N ILE A 216 31.46 0.22 3.46
CA ILE A 216 30.27 1.08 3.52
C ILE A 216 29.36 0.77 2.34
N GLN A 217 29.91 0.72 1.13
CA GLN A 217 29.12 0.46 -0.06
C GLN A 217 28.39 -0.88 -0.03
N ARG A 218 29.09 -1.95 0.35
CA ARG A 218 28.45 -3.28 0.50
C ARG A 218 27.33 -3.24 1.53
N PHE A 219 27.50 -2.51 2.63
CA PHE A 219 26.42 -2.35 3.60
C PHE A 219 25.20 -1.65 2.97
N LEU A 220 25.40 -0.52 2.30
CA LEU A 220 24.31 0.20 1.63
C LEU A 220 23.60 -0.66 0.57
N GLU A 221 24.36 -1.38 -0.26
CA GLU A 221 23.83 -2.25 -1.31
C GLU A 221 23.13 -3.49 -0.77
N THR A 222 23.51 -4.01 0.40
CA THR A 222 22.95 -5.25 0.95
C THR A 222 21.81 -4.99 1.95
N ARG A 223 21.84 -3.86 2.67
CA ARG A 223 20.88 -3.55 3.74
C ARG A 223 19.92 -2.43 3.41
N LEU A 224 20.27 -1.55 2.46
CA LEU A 224 19.51 -0.34 2.16
C LEU A 224 19.10 -0.24 0.69
N GLN A 225 19.20 -1.31 -0.10
CA GLN A 225 18.87 -1.32 -1.54
C GLN A 225 17.46 -0.80 -1.86
N GLY A 226 16.49 -1.09 -0.99
CA GLY A 226 15.10 -0.66 -1.19
C GLY A 226 14.84 0.82 -0.88
N VAL A 227 15.71 1.46 -0.07
CA VAL A 227 15.52 2.83 0.45
C VAL A 227 16.58 3.82 -0.04
N LEU A 228 17.71 3.32 -0.54
CA LEU A 228 18.78 4.11 -1.12
C LEU A 228 19.10 3.58 -2.51
N ARG A 229 19.26 4.51 -3.45
CA ARG A 229 19.70 4.22 -4.81
C ARG A 229 20.99 4.97 -5.11
N LYS A 230 21.90 4.32 -5.82
CA LYS A 230 23.12 4.96 -6.32
C LYS A 230 22.82 5.70 -7.62
N GLU A 231 23.11 6.99 -7.64
CA GLU A 231 23.02 7.86 -8.82
C GLU A 231 24.41 8.45 -9.10
N GLY A 232 25.08 7.89 -10.11
CA GLY A 232 26.49 8.22 -10.38
C GLY A 232 27.35 7.92 -9.15
N ASN A 233 27.87 8.98 -8.53
CA ASN A 233 28.75 8.90 -7.34
C ASN A 233 28.03 9.22 -6.03
N HIS A 234 26.71 9.43 -6.03
CA HIS A 234 25.95 9.80 -4.84
C HIS A 234 24.90 8.75 -4.50
N TRP A 235 24.56 8.66 -3.22
CA TRP A 235 23.44 7.88 -2.73
C TRP A 235 22.26 8.81 -2.51
N VAL A 236 21.11 8.47 -3.10
CA VAL A 236 19.88 9.24 -2.95
C VAL A 236 18.78 8.38 -2.30
N PRO A 237 17.89 8.97 -1.49
CA PRO A 237 16.71 8.28 -0.97
C PRO A 237 15.78 7.82 -2.10
N ASN A 238 15.20 6.62 -1.96
CA ASN A 238 14.18 6.08 -2.84
C ASN A 238 12.77 6.44 -2.31
N SER A 239 12.22 7.56 -2.77
CA SER A 239 10.97 8.13 -2.25
C SER A 239 9.70 7.30 -2.53
N THR A 240 9.74 6.37 -3.50
CA THR A 240 8.58 5.52 -3.82
C THR A 240 8.33 4.47 -2.74
N ASN A 241 9.39 3.91 -2.16
CA ASN A 241 9.30 2.81 -1.20
C ASN A 241 9.59 3.25 0.25
N ALA A 242 10.25 4.39 0.45
CA ALA A 242 10.62 4.92 1.77
C ALA A 242 9.50 5.71 2.47
N GLN A 243 8.24 5.64 2.04
CA GLN A 243 7.15 6.32 2.74
C GLN A 243 7.02 5.77 4.17
N GLY A 244 7.41 6.58 5.16
CA GLY A 244 7.39 6.24 6.58
C GLY A 244 8.75 5.89 7.21
N LEU A 245 9.86 6.04 6.47
CA LEU A 245 11.24 5.98 6.98
C LEU A 245 11.93 7.35 6.94
#